data_AF-A0A1J7HZ66-F1
#
_entry.id   AF-A0A1J7HZ66-F1
#
_cell.length_a   1.000
_cell.length_b   1.000
_cell.length_c   1.000
_cell.angle_alpha   90.00
_cell.angle_beta   90.00
_cell.angle_gamma   90.00
#
_symmetry.space_group_name_H-M   'P 1'
#
loop_
_entity.id
_entity.type
_entity.pdbx_description
1 polymer ?
#
loop_
_entity_poly.entity_id
_entity_poly.type
_entity_poly.pdbx_seq_one_letter_code
_entity_poly.pdbx_strand_id
1 'polypeptide(L)'
;MPMATKCAHKVVFDTVRKFDGKEFRQLLPGEYTQMAGRAGRRGLDKIGAVILMCRDELPEEGDLKHVTVGSATSLKPQFRLTYIMILHLLRVEELKAQDHLLAVIVKTPPNNKLYVVFMIKPDMPSPVENASDVLKEIGCIDEDLVVQMKGRVACEMNSGEELICTECLFENQLDELEPEEAVALMSAFVFQQKNTSEPSHTPKLSKAKHR
;
A
#
# COMPACT_ATOMS: atom_id res chain seq x y z
N MET A 1 20.84 0.72 -6.15
CA MET A 1 21.69 1.93 -6.29
C MET A 1 20.79 3.12 -6.58
N PRO A 2 21.09 4.33 -6.06
CA PRO A 2 20.28 5.52 -6.35
C PRO A 2 20.36 5.85 -7.83
N MET A 3 19.20 5.83 -8.49
CA MET A 3 19.09 5.92 -9.94
C MET A 3 19.25 7.34 -10.47
N ALA A 4 18.88 8.32 -9.66
CA ALA A 4 19.12 9.73 -9.89
C ALA A 4 19.57 10.38 -8.58
N THR A 5 20.61 11.22 -8.67
CA THR A 5 21.11 11.98 -7.52
C THR A 5 20.99 13.47 -7.82
N LYS A 6 20.41 14.23 -6.88
CA LYS A 6 20.37 15.69 -6.95
C LYS A 6 21.68 16.26 -6.39
N CYS A 7 22.44 16.92 -7.23
CA CYS A 7 23.64 17.65 -6.83
C CYS A 7 23.38 19.15 -7.00
N ALA A 8 22.93 19.80 -5.91
CA ALA A 8 22.56 21.22 -5.87
C ALA A 8 21.50 21.63 -6.91
N HIS A 9 21.93 22.14 -8.08
CA HIS A 9 21.07 22.63 -9.17
C HIS A 9 20.94 21.66 -10.35
N LYS A 10 21.64 20.51 -10.30
CA LYS A 10 21.63 19.50 -11.36
C LYS A 10 21.03 18.19 -10.87
N VAL A 11 20.48 17.42 -11.80
CA VAL A 11 20.08 16.02 -11.58
C VAL A 11 20.93 15.15 -12.47
N VAL A 12 21.56 14.13 -11.90
CA VAL A 12 22.39 13.17 -12.62
C VAL A 12 21.73 11.80 -12.53
N PHE A 13 21.42 11.21 -13.69
CA PHE A 13 20.94 9.85 -13.83
C PHE A 13 22.12 8.92 -14.10
N ASP A 14 22.24 7.87 -13.28
CA ASP A 14 23.23 6.81 -13.52
C ASP A 14 22.74 5.81 -14.58
N THR A 15 21.43 5.58 -14.63
CA THR A 15 20.76 4.72 -15.62
C THR A 15 19.30 5.14 -15.81
N VAL A 16 18.72 4.80 -16.95
CA VAL A 16 17.27 4.96 -17.26
C VAL A 16 16.46 3.67 -17.02
N ARG A 17 17.08 2.62 -16.45
CA ARG A 17 16.42 1.35 -16.07
C ARG A 17 16.34 1.12 -14.57
N LYS A 18 15.17 0.77 -14.04
CA LYS A 18 14.94 0.46 -12.62
C LYS A 18 14.47 -0.98 -12.43
N PHE A 19 14.82 -1.55 -11.30
CA PHE A 19 14.17 -2.77 -10.82
C PHE A 19 12.85 -2.40 -10.15
N ASP A 20 11.75 -3.04 -10.56
CA ASP A 20 10.40 -2.79 -10.01
C ASP A 20 9.96 -3.85 -9.00
N GLY A 21 10.87 -4.76 -8.62
CA GLY A 21 10.57 -5.90 -7.77
C GLY A 21 10.41 -7.22 -8.53
N LYS A 22 10.30 -7.17 -9.87
CA LYS A 22 10.23 -8.35 -10.73
C LYS A 22 11.35 -8.36 -11.77
N GLU A 23 11.51 -7.27 -12.51
CA GLU A 23 12.49 -7.17 -13.58
C GLU A 23 13.09 -5.78 -13.67
N PHE A 24 14.19 -5.67 -14.42
CA PHE A 24 14.75 -4.38 -14.80
C PHE A 24 13.98 -3.84 -16.01
N ARG A 25 13.21 -2.77 -15.79
CA ARG A 25 12.43 -2.09 -16.82
C ARG A 25 12.91 -0.66 -17.04
N GLN A 26 12.60 -0.08 -18.19
CA GLN A 26 12.79 1.35 -18.43
C GLN A 26 11.94 2.19 -17.47
N LEU A 27 12.43 3.40 -17.17
CA LEU A 27 11.65 4.41 -16.44
C LEU A 27 10.38 4.77 -17.21
N LEU A 28 9.29 4.96 -16.47
CA LEU A 28 8.10 5.59 -17.03
C LEU A 28 8.38 7.09 -17.24
N PRO A 29 7.78 7.73 -18.27
CA PRO A 29 7.99 9.16 -18.53
C PRO A 29 7.66 10.06 -17.33
N GLY A 30 6.65 9.67 -16.54
CA GLY A 30 6.29 10.35 -15.30
C GLY A 30 7.36 10.24 -14.20
N GLU A 31 8.01 9.08 -14.07
CA GLU A 31 9.10 8.86 -13.10
C GLU A 31 10.31 9.72 -13.48
N TYR A 32 10.68 9.73 -14.76
CA TYR A 32 11.75 10.59 -15.28
C TYR A 32 11.44 12.07 -15.05
N THR A 33 10.26 12.54 -15.46
CA THR A 33 9.85 13.94 -15.29
C THR A 33 9.86 14.37 -13.83
N GLN A 34 9.42 13.51 -12.91
CA GLN A 34 9.42 13.80 -11.47
C GLN A 34 10.83 13.97 -10.90
N MET A 35 11.78 13.14 -11.36
CA MET A 35 13.19 13.22 -10.95
C MET A 35 13.93 14.38 -11.62
N ALA A 36 13.85 14.46 -12.95
CA ALA A 36 14.48 15.49 -13.78
C ALA A 36 13.95 16.90 -13.43
N GLY A 37 12.66 17.03 -13.13
CA GLY A 37 12.02 18.28 -12.72
C GLY A 37 12.50 18.84 -11.39
N ARG A 38 13.37 18.13 -10.65
CA ARG A 38 14.07 18.66 -9.46
C ARG A 38 15.34 19.44 -9.83
N ALA A 39 15.76 19.44 -11.09
CA ALA A 39 16.88 20.24 -11.59
C ALA A 39 16.48 21.72 -11.70
N GLY A 40 17.40 22.62 -11.35
CA GLY A 40 17.16 24.05 -11.31
C GLY A 40 16.36 24.51 -10.08
N ARG A 41 16.78 25.62 -9.48
CA ARG A 41 16.13 26.26 -8.34
C ARG A 41 15.45 27.54 -8.79
N ARG A 42 14.17 27.67 -8.44
CA ARG A 42 13.34 28.82 -8.77
C ARG A 42 14.00 30.11 -8.27
N GLY A 43 14.19 31.08 -9.18
CA GLY A 43 14.76 32.39 -8.87
C GLY A 43 16.28 32.43 -8.74
N LEU A 44 16.98 31.29 -8.75
CA LEU A 44 18.44 31.23 -8.62
C LEU A 44 19.11 30.75 -9.91
N ASP A 45 18.54 29.74 -10.57
CA ASP A 45 19.13 29.13 -11.76
C ASP A 45 18.30 29.48 -13.00
N LYS A 46 18.94 29.97 -14.07
CA LYS A 46 18.26 30.27 -15.35
C LYS A 46 17.84 28.99 -16.10
N ILE A 47 18.61 27.92 -15.93
CA ILE A 47 18.43 26.62 -16.61
C ILE A 47 18.71 25.52 -15.58
N GLY A 48 17.84 24.52 -15.51
CA GLY A 48 18.08 23.27 -14.78
C GLY A 48 18.79 22.26 -15.67
N ALA A 49 19.95 21.76 -15.26
CA ALA A 49 20.70 20.77 -16.04
C ALA A 49 20.39 19.34 -15.58
N VAL A 50 20.09 18.48 -16.54
CA VAL A 50 19.89 17.04 -16.34
C VAL A 50 20.95 16.31 -17.15
N ILE A 51 21.67 15.39 -16.51
CA ILE A 51 22.78 14.65 -17.12
C ILE A 51 22.49 13.17 -17.03
N LEU A 52 22.61 12.45 -18.15
CA LEU A 52 22.57 11.00 -18.18
C LEU A 52 24.01 10.46 -18.31
N MET A 53 24.42 9.61 -17.37
CA MET A 53 25.69 8.91 -17.42
C MET A 53 25.54 7.67 -18.30
N CYS A 54 26.37 7.54 -19.33
CA CYS A 54 26.42 6.36 -20.19
C CYS A 54 27.77 5.68 -20.00
N ARG A 55 27.89 4.81 -18.99
CA ARG A 55 29.17 4.16 -18.64
C ARG A 55 29.48 2.94 -19.51
N ASP A 56 28.51 2.04 -19.64
CA ASP A 56 28.72 0.73 -20.28
C ASP A 56 28.03 0.62 -21.64
N GLU A 57 26.75 0.99 -21.71
CA GLU A 57 25.94 0.92 -22.92
C GLU A 57 25.19 2.24 -23.16
N LEU A 58 25.17 2.68 -24.42
CA LEU A 58 24.36 3.82 -24.83
C LEU A 58 22.90 3.36 -25.02
N PRO A 59 21.91 4.01 -24.38
CA PRO A 59 20.51 3.72 -24.62
C PRO A 59 20.13 3.98 -26.09
N GLU A 60 19.20 3.19 -26.61
CA GLU A 60 18.63 3.41 -27.93
C GLU A 60 17.86 4.75 -27.98
N GLU A 61 17.89 5.43 -29.12
CA GLU A 61 17.21 6.71 -29.30
C GLU A 61 15.69 6.61 -29.03
N GLY A 62 15.07 5.53 -29.48
CA GLY A 62 13.64 5.27 -29.26
C GLY A 62 13.27 5.21 -27.78
N ASP A 63 14.06 4.49 -26.99
CA ASP A 63 13.89 4.38 -25.54
C ASP A 63 14.07 5.73 -24.86
N LEU A 64 15.13 6.48 -25.21
CA LEU A 64 15.42 7.77 -24.60
C LEU A 64 14.32 8.79 -24.93
N LYS A 65 13.81 8.78 -26.16
CA LYS A 65 12.72 9.65 -26.61
C LYS A 65 11.43 9.32 -25.86
N HIS A 66 11.12 8.04 -25.69
CA HIS A 66 9.95 7.61 -24.92
C HIS A 66 10.06 8.07 -23.46
N VAL A 67 11.19 7.85 -22.79
CA VAL A 67 11.39 8.25 -21.38
C VAL A 67 11.32 9.77 -21.20
N THR A 68 11.84 10.54 -22.15
CA THR A 68 11.98 12.00 -22.01
C THR A 68 10.73 12.77 -22.44
N VAL A 69 10.05 12.32 -23.49
CA VAL A 69 8.95 13.07 -24.15
C VAL A 69 7.63 12.30 -24.10
N GLY A 70 7.63 11.07 -23.60
CA GLY A 70 6.42 10.26 -23.50
C GLY A 70 5.36 10.87 -22.57
N SER A 71 4.10 10.52 -22.81
CA SER A 71 2.98 10.97 -21.99
C SER A 71 3.03 10.34 -20.60
N ALA A 72 2.63 11.12 -19.59
CA ALA A 72 2.50 10.62 -18.22
C ALA A 72 1.47 9.48 -18.15
N THR A 73 1.74 8.49 -17.29
CA THR A 73 0.85 7.35 -17.09
C THR A 73 -0.52 7.81 -16.58
N SER A 74 -1.59 7.30 -17.18
CA SER A 74 -2.95 7.58 -16.72
C SER A 74 -3.18 7.04 -15.31
N LEU A 75 -3.80 7.86 -14.45
CA LEU A 75 -4.15 7.47 -13.09
C LEU A 75 -5.27 6.42 -13.15
N LYS A 76 -4.91 5.16 -12.89
CA LYS A 76 -5.89 4.09 -12.70
C LYS A 76 -6.25 3.97 -11.21
N PRO A 77 -7.53 3.89 -10.85
CA PRO A 77 -7.92 3.54 -9.48
C PRO A 77 -7.35 2.16 -9.12
N GLN A 78 -6.72 2.05 -7.96
CA GLN A 78 -6.23 0.78 -7.40
C GLN A 78 -6.96 0.43 -6.10
N PHE A 79 -8.18 0.95 -5.95
CA PHE A 79 -8.99 0.72 -4.76
C PHE A 79 -9.20 -0.78 -4.54
N ARG A 80 -8.89 -1.24 -3.34
CA ARG A 80 -9.18 -2.57 -2.84
C ARG A 80 -9.93 -2.41 -1.54
N LEU A 81 -11.03 -3.15 -1.42
CA LEU A 81 -11.75 -3.22 -0.16
C LEU A 81 -10.95 -4.08 0.81
N THR A 82 -10.74 -3.58 2.02
CA THR A 82 -10.09 -4.32 3.12
C THR A 82 -11.11 -4.66 4.22
N TYR A 83 -10.77 -5.60 5.08
CA TYR A 83 -11.65 -6.02 6.18
C TYR A 83 -11.92 -4.89 7.17
N ILE A 84 -10.89 -4.12 7.54
CA ILE A 84 -11.08 -2.92 8.39
C ILE A 84 -12.07 -1.93 7.79
N MET A 85 -12.05 -1.74 6.47
CA MET A 85 -13.02 -0.85 5.81
C MET A 85 -14.44 -1.39 5.98
N ILE A 86 -14.66 -2.69 5.75
CA ILE A 86 -15.99 -3.29 5.94
C ILE A 86 -16.46 -3.13 7.40
N LEU A 87 -15.59 -3.41 8.37
CA LEU A 87 -15.90 -3.28 9.79
C LEU A 87 -16.21 -1.84 10.22
N HIS A 88 -15.44 -0.85 9.74
CA HIS A 88 -15.73 0.56 9.99
C HIS A 88 -17.10 0.96 9.43
N LEU A 89 -17.48 0.41 8.29
CA LEU A 89 -18.73 0.73 7.63
C LEU A 89 -19.94 0.09 8.34
N LEU A 90 -19.79 -1.15 8.82
CA LEU A 90 -20.79 -1.84 9.64
C LEU A 90 -20.93 -1.26 11.06
N ARG A 91 -19.91 -0.57 11.57
CA ARG A 91 -19.92 0.06 12.91
C ARG A 91 -20.78 1.34 12.96
N VAL A 92 -21.05 1.99 11.83
CA VAL A 92 -21.84 3.23 11.79
C VAL A 92 -23.33 2.89 11.93
N GLU A 93 -23.88 3.07 13.13
CA GLU A 93 -25.26 2.70 13.52
C GLU A 93 -26.38 3.37 12.67
N GLU A 94 -26.07 4.39 11.87
CA GLU A 94 -27.03 5.09 11.01
C GLU A 94 -27.17 4.48 9.60
N LEU A 95 -26.36 3.46 9.25
CA LEU A 95 -26.46 2.75 7.98
C LEU A 95 -27.18 1.41 8.21
N LYS A 96 -28.46 1.32 7.84
CA LYS A 96 -29.19 0.04 7.85
C LYS A 96 -28.51 -0.94 6.88
N ALA A 97 -28.29 -2.18 7.32
CA ALA A 97 -27.61 -3.24 6.58
C ALA A 97 -28.18 -3.53 5.16
N GLN A 98 -29.44 -3.14 4.92
CA GLN A 98 -30.14 -3.31 3.65
C GLN A 98 -29.96 -2.13 2.70
N ASP A 99 -29.53 -0.98 3.20
CA ASP A 99 -29.50 0.22 2.39
C ASP A 99 -28.20 0.29 1.59
N HIS A 100 -27.03 0.64 2.13
CA HIS A 100 -25.93 1.02 1.22
C HIS A 100 -24.56 0.68 1.79
N LEU A 101 -23.72 -0.05 1.03
CA LEU A 101 -22.35 0.43 0.81
C LEU A 101 -21.50 -0.28 -0.26
N LEU A 102 -21.20 0.47 -1.32
CA LEU A 102 -19.89 0.48 -1.95
C LEU A 102 -19.52 1.95 -2.15
N ALA A 103 -18.77 2.53 -1.22
CA ALA A 103 -18.15 3.82 -1.44
C ALA A 103 -16.94 3.62 -2.36
N VAL A 104 -17.13 3.77 -3.67
CA VAL A 104 -16.02 3.81 -4.62
C VAL A 104 -15.65 5.28 -4.83
N ILE A 105 -14.46 5.68 -4.38
CA ILE A 105 -13.90 7.00 -4.69
C ILE A 105 -13.50 7.00 -6.16
N VAL A 106 -14.36 7.53 -7.02
CA VAL A 106 -14.07 7.71 -8.45
C VAL A 106 -13.72 9.17 -8.70
N LYS A 107 -12.47 9.43 -9.11
CA LYS A 107 -12.09 10.70 -9.73
C LYS A 107 -12.31 10.59 -11.23
N THR A 108 -13.16 11.45 -11.79
CA THR A 108 -13.29 11.62 -13.26
C THR A 108 -12.81 13.01 -13.70
N PRO A 109 -11.97 13.11 -14.75
CA PRO A 109 -11.69 14.36 -15.45
C PRO A 109 -12.97 14.95 -16.07
N PRO A 110 -13.10 16.28 -16.24
CA PRO A 110 -12.04 17.30 -16.18
C PRO A 110 -11.95 18.06 -14.84
N ASN A 111 -12.91 17.90 -13.92
CA ASN A 111 -13.08 18.86 -12.82
C ASN A 111 -12.40 18.47 -11.49
N ASN A 112 -11.68 17.35 -11.42
CA ASN A 112 -10.98 16.89 -10.21
C ASN A 112 -11.89 16.81 -8.95
N LYS A 113 -13.22 16.80 -9.13
CA LYS A 113 -14.19 16.72 -8.05
C LYS A 113 -14.17 15.29 -7.49
N LEU A 114 -14.08 15.19 -6.17
CA LEU A 114 -14.30 13.93 -5.47
C LEU A 114 -15.80 13.62 -5.55
N TYR A 115 -16.15 12.52 -6.20
CA TYR A 115 -17.47 11.94 -6.06
C TYR A 115 -17.34 10.75 -5.10
N VAL A 116 -18.00 10.86 -3.94
CA VAL A 116 -18.34 9.67 -3.15
C VAL A 116 -19.54 9.07 -3.87
N VAL A 117 -19.29 8.10 -4.75
CA VAL A 117 -20.37 7.37 -5.40
C VAL A 117 -20.84 6.33 -4.40
N PHE A 118 -21.98 6.59 -3.76
CA PHE A 118 -22.73 5.57 -3.03
C PHE A 118 -23.33 4.63 -4.06
N MET A 119 -22.66 3.51 -4.36
CA MET A 119 -23.31 2.46 -5.13
C MET A 119 -24.26 1.72 -4.20
N ILE A 120 -25.52 2.13 -4.28
CA ILE A 120 -26.69 1.40 -3.81
C ILE A 120 -26.94 0.30 -4.85
N LYS A 121 -26.34 -0.87 -4.67
CA LYS A 121 -26.86 -2.05 -5.33
C LYS A 121 -27.66 -2.84 -4.29
N PRO A 122 -28.88 -3.28 -4.61
CA PRO A 122 -29.65 -4.18 -3.75
C PRO A 122 -28.91 -5.52 -3.55
N ASP A 123 -28.03 -5.87 -4.49
CA ASP A 123 -27.14 -7.02 -4.40
C ASP A 123 -25.72 -6.57 -4.01
N MET A 124 -25.24 -7.11 -2.90
CA MET A 124 -23.89 -6.90 -2.42
C MET A 124 -22.90 -7.46 -3.49
N PRO A 125 -21.82 -6.76 -3.84
CA PRO A 125 -20.85 -7.31 -4.79
C PRO A 125 -20.16 -8.54 -4.18
N SER A 126 -19.87 -9.56 -4.99
CA SER A 126 -19.26 -10.82 -4.51
C SER A 126 -18.00 -10.68 -3.64
N PRO A 127 -17.10 -9.67 -3.81
CA PRO A 127 -15.97 -9.51 -2.91
C PRO A 127 -16.35 -9.07 -1.50
N VAL A 128 -17.46 -8.33 -1.34
CA VAL A 128 -17.97 -7.94 -0.02
C VAL A 128 -18.69 -9.13 0.63
N GLU A 129 -19.46 -9.90 -0.14
CA GLU A 129 -20.13 -11.12 0.37
C GLU A 129 -19.09 -12.10 0.94
N ASN A 130 -18.08 -12.45 0.15
CA ASN A 130 -17.00 -13.34 0.58
C ASN A 130 -16.28 -12.80 1.83
N ALA A 131 -16.08 -11.48 1.92
CA ALA A 131 -15.41 -10.87 3.06
C ALA A 131 -16.30 -10.87 4.31
N SER A 132 -17.61 -10.64 4.17
CA SER A 132 -18.58 -10.76 5.25
C SER A 132 -18.65 -12.19 5.78
N ASP A 133 -18.61 -13.19 4.90
CA ASP A 133 -18.61 -14.61 5.31
C ASP A 133 -17.38 -14.93 6.17
N VAL A 134 -16.20 -14.46 5.77
CA VAL A 134 -14.97 -14.60 6.59
C VAL A 134 -15.11 -13.88 7.92
N LEU A 135 -15.63 -12.65 7.93
CA LEU A 135 -15.82 -11.87 9.17
C LEU A 135 -16.82 -12.52 10.13
N LYS A 136 -17.84 -13.23 9.60
CA LYS A 136 -18.78 -14.04 10.38
C LYS A 136 -18.09 -15.28 10.96
N GLU A 137 -17.35 -16.00 10.13
CA GLU A 137 -16.64 -17.22 10.52
C GLU A 137 -15.66 -16.98 11.68
N ILE A 138 -14.93 -15.86 11.65
CA ILE A 138 -13.97 -15.50 12.71
C ILE A 138 -14.62 -14.78 13.91
N GLY A 139 -15.93 -14.49 13.85
CA GLY A 139 -16.69 -13.84 14.93
C GLY A 139 -16.44 -12.34 15.09
N CYS A 140 -15.99 -11.66 14.03
CA CYS A 140 -15.88 -10.20 14.01
C CYS A 140 -17.25 -9.52 13.84
N ILE A 141 -18.17 -10.16 13.12
CA ILE A 141 -19.56 -9.75 12.95
C ILE A 141 -20.48 -10.96 13.21
N ASP A 142 -21.76 -10.73 13.51
CA ASP A 142 -22.77 -11.80 13.62
C ASP A 142 -23.57 -11.97 12.32
N GLU A 143 -24.58 -12.86 12.36
CA GLU A 143 -25.43 -13.15 11.21
C GLU A 143 -26.23 -11.95 10.72
N ASP A 144 -26.57 -11.03 11.63
CA ASP A 144 -27.29 -9.79 11.37
C ASP A 144 -26.35 -8.63 10.97
N LEU A 145 -25.07 -8.95 10.71
CA LEU A 145 -24.01 -8.00 10.34
C LEU A 145 -23.68 -6.97 11.42
N VAL A 146 -23.99 -7.29 12.69
CA VAL A 146 -23.65 -6.45 13.83
C VAL A 146 -22.20 -6.71 14.24
N VAL A 147 -21.43 -5.63 14.38
CA VAL A 147 -20.02 -5.70 14.77
C VAL A 147 -19.87 -6.14 16.23
N GLN A 148 -19.22 -7.29 16.41
CA GLN A 148 -18.94 -7.90 17.71
C GLN A 148 -17.70 -7.28 18.36
N MET A 149 -17.42 -7.64 19.62
CA MET A 149 -16.24 -7.13 20.35
C MET A 149 -14.93 -7.35 19.60
N LYS A 150 -14.77 -8.53 18.97
CA LYS A 150 -13.61 -8.86 18.16
C LYS A 150 -13.48 -7.97 16.93
N GLY A 151 -14.59 -7.69 16.25
CA GLY A 151 -14.64 -6.72 15.16
C GLY A 151 -14.33 -5.28 15.61
N ARG A 152 -14.77 -4.88 16.81
CA ARG A 152 -14.43 -3.56 17.40
C ARG A 152 -12.94 -3.43 17.67
N VAL A 153 -12.29 -4.49 18.13
CA VAL A 153 -10.82 -4.51 18.32
C VAL A 153 -10.10 -4.46 16.97
N ALA A 154 -10.53 -5.25 15.99
CA ALA A 154 -9.97 -5.23 14.65
C ALA A 154 -10.08 -3.85 13.97
N CYS A 155 -11.16 -3.09 14.25
CA CYS A 155 -11.31 -1.70 13.78
C CYS A 155 -10.17 -0.76 14.20
N GLU A 156 -9.47 -1.06 15.29
CA GLU A 156 -8.41 -0.22 15.84
C GLU A 156 -7.02 -0.62 15.31
N MET A 157 -6.91 -1.69 14.51
CA MET A 157 -5.66 -2.19 13.95
C MET A 157 -5.43 -1.65 12.53
N ASN A 158 -4.52 -0.69 12.35
CA ASN A 158 -4.30 -0.01 11.07
C ASN A 158 -3.06 -0.50 10.29
N SER A 159 -2.57 -1.71 10.57
CA SER A 159 -1.26 -2.20 10.09
C SER A 159 -1.35 -3.12 8.85
N GLY A 160 -2.54 -3.39 8.32
CA GLY A 160 -2.77 -4.17 7.10
C GLY A 160 -2.96 -5.68 7.29
N GLU A 161 -2.63 -6.21 8.47
CA GLU A 161 -2.90 -7.60 8.89
C GLU A 161 -3.80 -7.61 10.15
N GLU A 162 -4.87 -6.80 10.12
CA GLU A 162 -5.73 -6.53 11.27
C GLU A 162 -6.39 -7.77 11.88
N LEU A 163 -6.81 -8.71 11.03
CA LEU A 163 -7.52 -9.89 11.49
C LEU A 163 -6.58 -10.84 12.23
N ILE A 164 -5.39 -11.10 11.69
CA ILE A 164 -4.41 -11.99 12.31
C ILE A 164 -3.93 -11.41 13.65
N CYS A 165 -3.64 -10.11 13.68
CA CYS A 165 -3.25 -9.45 14.92
C CYS A 165 -4.38 -9.52 15.98
N THR A 166 -5.64 -9.41 15.55
CA THR A 166 -6.80 -9.55 16.44
C THR A 166 -6.96 -10.98 16.95
N GLU A 167 -6.78 -11.99 16.10
CA GLU A 167 -6.78 -13.40 16.52
C GLU A 167 -5.70 -13.68 17.56
N CYS A 168 -4.46 -13.26 17.31
CA CYS A 168 -3.36 -13.46 18.25
C CYS A 168 -3.67 -12.86 19.63
N LEU A 169 -4.37 -11.72 19.67
CA LEU A 169 -4.80 -11.10 20.92
C LEU A 169 -5.91 -11.91 21.61
N PHE A 170 -6.95 -12.33 20.88
CA PHE A 170 -8.09 -13.05 21.46
C PHE A 170 -7.77 -14.50 21.85
N GLU A 171 -6.82 -15.14 21.18
CA GLU A 171 -6.30 -16.46 21.53
C GLU A 171 -5.25 -16.42 22.66
N ASN A 172 -4.97 -15.25 23.22
CA ASN A 172 -3.96 -15.05 24.27
C ASN A 172 -2.55 -15.51 23.86
N GLN A 173 -2.20 -15.40 22.58
CA GLN A 173 -0.88 -15.84 22.07
C GLN A 173 0.28 -15.03 22.67
N LEU A 174 -0.01 -13.85 23.22
CA LEU A 174 0.96 -12.93 23.81
C LEU A 174 1.11 -13.04 25.35
N ASP A 175 0.27 -13.83 26.03
CA ASP A 175 0.17 -13.82 27.50
C ASP A 175 1.46 -14.30 28.21
N GLU A 176 2.15 -15.29 27.64
CA GLU A 176 3.39 -15.86 28.21
C GLU A 176 4.69 -15.16 27.74
N LEU A 177 4.55 -14.12 26.92
CA LEU A 177 5.68 -13.39 26.33
C LEU A 177 6.01 -12.15 27.16
N GLU A 178 7.31 -11.89 27.32
CA GLU A 178 7.74 -10.59 27.85
C GLU A 178 7.41 -9.47 26.84
N PRO A 179 7.25 -8.21 27.27
CA PRO A 179 6.93 -7.09 26.37
C PRO A 179 7.88 -6.98 25.16
N GLU A 180 9.18 -7.21 25.36
CA GLU A 180 10.18 -7.18 24.30
C GLU A 180 9.99 -8.33 23.30
N GLU A 181 9.56 -9.50 23.77
CA GLU A 181 9.30 -10.68 22.95
C GLU A 181 8.00 -10.51 22.16
N ALA A 182 6.95 -9.95 22.78
CA ALA A 182 5.71 -9.61 22.10
C ALA A 182 5.96 -8.59 20.99
N VAL A 183 6.73 -7.52 21.24
CA VAL A 183 7.10 -6.56 20.19
C VAL A 183 7.93 -7.21 19.09
N ALA A 184 8.86 -8.11 19.42
CA ALA A 184 9.64 -8.84 18.43
C ALA A 184 8.75 -9.72 17.53
N LEU A 185 7.74 -10.40 18.09
CA LEU A 185 6.78 -11.18 17.33
C LEU A 185 5.91 -10.28 16.42
N MET A 186 5.36 -9.20 16.98
CA MET A 186 4.51 -8.26 16.23
C MET A 186 5.25 -7.55 15.10
N SER A 187 6.59 -7.44 15.17
CA SER A 187 7.40 -6.88 14.09
C SER A 187 7.29 -7.66 12.77
N ALA A 188 6.92 -8.94 12.83
CA ALA A 188 6.70 -9.76 11.65
C ALA A 188 5.56 -9.25 10.75
N PHE A 189 4.53 -8.61 11.34
CA PHE A 189 3.38 -8.09 10.59
C PHE A 189 3.67 -6.79 9.84
N VAL A 190 4.76 -6.10 10.15
CA VAL A 190 5.15 -4.83 9.48
C VAL A 190 6.38 -4.97 8.60
N PHE A 191 7.06 -6.11 8.65
CA PHE A 191 8.32 -6.34 7.96
C PHE A 191 8.10 -6.65 6.47
N GLN A 192 8.65 -5.81 5.58
CA GLN A 192 8.43 -5.89 4.12
C GLN A 192 9.67 -6.26 3.31
N GLN A 193 10.82 -6.47 3.94
CA GLN A 193 12.07 -6.75 3.22
C GLN A 193 12.15 -8.22 2.79
N LYS A 194 12.55 -8.45 1.53
CA LYS A 194 12.66 -9.81 0.95
C LYS A 194 14.05 -10.44 1.10
N ASN A 195 15.09 -9.62 1.24
CA ASN A 195 16.48 -10.07 1.23
C ASN A 195 17.14 -9.76 2.57
N THR A 196 17.02 -10.67 3.53
CA THR A 196 17.65 -10.52 4.85
C THR A 196 18.38 -11.78 5.28
N SER A 197 19.35 -11.60 6.18
CA SER A 197 20.00 -12.69 6.89
C SER A 197 18.99 -13.43 7.79
N GLU A 198 19.25 -14.70 8.07
CA GLU A 198 18.45 -15.44 9.04
C GLU A 198 18.53 -14.76 10.43
N PRO A 199 17.39 -14.51 11.08
CA PRO A 199 17.36 -13.94 12.41
C PRO A 199 17.78 -14.95 13.48
N SER A 200 18.42 -14.46 14.55
CA SER A 200 18.64 -15.23 15.78
C SER A 200 17.47 -15.00 16.74
N HIS A 201 16.88 -16.08 17.26
CA HIS A 201 15.70 -16.03 18.11
C HIS A 201 16.00 -16.51 19.53
N THR A 202 15.27 -15.96 20.52
CA THR A 202 15.23 -16.56 21.86
C THR A 202 14.47 -17.91 21.81
N PRO A 203 14.66 -18.82 22.79
CA PRO A 203 13.93 -20.09 22.83
C PRO A 203 12.41 -19.91 22.88
N LYS A 204 11.90 -18.89 23.59
CA LYS A 204 10.48 -18.56 23.65
C LYS A 204 9.96 -18.04 22.31
N LEU A 205 10.68 -17.12 21.66
CA LEU A 205 10.30 -16.59 20.35
C LEU A 205 10.32 -17.66 19.25
N SER A 206 11.25 -18.61 19.34
CA SER A 206 11.30 -19.77 18.45
C SER A 206 10.06 -20.67 18.61
N LYS A 207 9.58 -20.86 19.83
CA LYS A 207 8.33 -21.60 20.10
C LYS A 207 7.10 -20.80 19.66
N ALA A 208 7.08 -19.50 19.89
CA ALA A 208 5.97 -18.62 19.51
C ALA A 208 5.73 -18.62 17.99
N LYS A 209 6.79 -18.75 17.18
CA LYS A 209 6.68 -18.90 15.72
C LYS A 209 5.87 -20.14 15.27
N HIS A 210 5.77 -21.16 16.11
CA HIS A 210 5.07 -22.41 15.80
C HIS A 210 3.65 -22.49 16.39
N ARG A 211 3.22 -21.45 17.12
CA ARG A 211 1.84 -21.31 17.59
C ARG A 211 0.98 -20.78 16.44
#